data_AF-A0A151BIP3-F1
#
_entry.id   AF-A0A151BIP3-F1
#
_cell.length_a   1.000
_cell.length_b   1.000
_cell.length_c   1.000
_cell.angle_alpha   90.00
_cell.angle_beta   90.00
_cell.angle_gamma   90.00
#
_symmetry.space_group_name_H-M   'P 1'
#
loop_
_entity.id
_entity.type
_entity.pdbx_description
1 polymer ?
#
loop_
_entity_poly.entity_id
_entity_poly.type
_entity_poly.pdbx_seq_one_letter_code
_entity_poly.pdbx_strand_id
1 'polypeptide(L)'
;MKYCPYCGTRVEKVLTEEISVAAEDLVKKVKSLIREGNVTRIIVKDKKGSTLIEIPVTVGLIGAVLAPWMAALGVIAAIVNNYC
;
A
#
# COMPACT_ATOMS: atom_id res chain seq x y z
N MET A 1 26.84 8.31 11.71
CA MET A 1 26.12 8.62 10.45
C MET A 1 26.83 7.87 9.33
N LYS A 2 26.13 7.06 8.51
CA LYS A 2 26.73 6.29 7.41
C LYS A 2 26.64 7.10 6.11
N TYR A 3 27.78 7.40 5.50
CA TYR A 3 27.93 8.11 4.23
C TYR A 3 28.58 7.15 3.21
N CYS A 4 28.18 7.22 1.95
CA CYS A 4 28.79 6.38 0.91
C CYS A 4 30.17 6.95 0.53
N PRO A 5 31.28 6.21 0.67
CA PRO A 5 32.63 6.73 0.44
C PRO A 5 32.94 7.02 -1.04
N TYR A 6 32.09 6.55 -1.98
CA TYR A 6 32.31 6.74 -3.41
C TYR A 6 31.62 7.98 -3.99
N CYS A 7 30.54 8.46 -3.36
CA CYS A 7 29.71 9.53 -3.91
C CYS A 7 29.19 10.56 -2.88
N GLY A 8 29.45 10.37 -1.58
CA GLY A 8 29.13 11.37 -0.55
C GLY A 8 27.64 11.57 -0.24
N THR A 9 26.75 10.79 -0.85
CA THR A 9 25.31 10.86 -0.56
C THR A 9 25.00 10.24 0.81
N ARG A 10 23.97 10.79 1.47
CA ARG A 10 23.41 10.16 2.68
C ARG A 10 22.76 8.84 2.28
N VAL A 11 23.25 7.75 2.85
CA VAL A 11 22.57 6.47 2.79
C VAL A 11 21.48 6.50 3.85
N GLU A 12 20.32 7.02 3.46
CA GLU A 12 19.16 7.05 4.35
C GLU A 12 18.76 5.60 4.65
N LYS A 13 18.61 5.27 5.94
CA LYS A 13 18.21 3.92 6.35
C LYS A 13 16.76 3.71 5.91
N VAL A 14 16.56 2.95 4.84
CA VAL A 14 15.23 2.44 4.49
C VAL A 14 14.81 1.50 5.62
N LEU A 15 13.91 1.96 6.48
CA LEU A 15 13.30 1.14 7.52
C LEU A 15 12.29 0.21 6.84
N THR A 16 12.77 -0.94 6.38
CA THR A 16 11.92 -1.98 5.80
C THR A 16 11.43 -2.89 6.91
N GLU A 17 10.17 -2.76 7.32
CA GLU A 17 9.51 -3.72 8.21
C GLU A 17 8.86 -4.84 7.38
N GLU A 18 9.32 -6.08 7.57
CA GLU A 18 8.71 -7.27 6.96
C GLU A 18 7.69 -7.88 7.95
N ILE A 19 6.40 -7.86 7.59
CA ILE A 19 5.32 -8.31 8.45
C ILE A 19 4.78 -9.66 7.94
N SER A 20 5.01 -10.73 8.70
CA SER A 20 4.53 -12.09 8.41
C SER A 20 3.57 -12.57 9.50
N VAL A 21 2.30 -12.12 9.47
CA VAL A 21 1.29 -12.51 10.48
C VAL A 21 -0.09 -12.75 9.86
N ALA A 22 -1.00 -13.34 10.64
CA ALA A 22 -2.41 -13.48 10.30
C ALA A 22 -3.02 -12.15 9.86
N ALA A 23 -3.90 -12.18 8.85
CA ALA A 23 -4.40 -11.00 8.15
C ALA A 23 -4.98 -9.90 9.07
N GLU A 24 -5.57 -10.30 10.19
CA GLU A 24 -6.25 -9.43 11.15
C GLU A 24 -5.27 -8.49 11.89
N ASP A 25 -4.13 -9.01 12.32
CA ASP A 25 -3.08 -8.24 13.00
C ASP A 25 -2.27 -7.40 12.01
N LEU A 26 -2.13 -7.89 10.78
CA LEU A 26 -1.43 -7.19 9.71
C LEU A 26 -2.15 -5.86 9.36
N VAL A 27 -3.48 -5.90 9.24
CA VAL A 27 -4.29 -4.71 8.96
C VAL A 27 -4.20 -3.69 10.10
N LYS A 28 -4.24 -4.13 11.36
CA LYS A 28 -4.08 -3.23 12.53
C LYS A 28 -2.74 -2.51 12.51
N LYS A 29 -1.65 -3.24 12.25
CA LYS A 29 -0.29 -2.67 12.23
C LYS A 29 -0.10 -1.73 11.04
N VAL A 30 -0.54 -2.11 9.84
CA VAL A 30 -0.51 -1.24 8.65
C VAL A 30 -1.27 0.06 8.91
N LYS A 31 -2.43 0.00 9.57
CA LYS A 31 -3.21 1.20 9.92
C LYS A 31 -2.49 2.10 10.94
N SER A 32 -1.74 1.53 11.89
CA SER A 32 -0.87 2.31 12.79
C SER A 32 0.25 2.99 12.03
N LEU A 33 0.95 2.26 11.16
CA LEU A 33 2.06 2.77 10.36
C LEU A 33 1.63 3.89 9.40
N ILE A 34 0.48 3.73 8.73
CA ILE A 34 -0.11 4.77 7.88
C ILE A 34 -0.46 6.01 8.72
N ARG A 35 -0.99 5.83 9.93
CA ARG A 35 -1.29 6.94 10.85
C ARG A 35 -0.04 7.66 11.36
N GLU A 36 1.05 6.94 11.57
CA GLU A 36 2.35 7.50 11.93
C GLU A 36 3.01 8.25 10.76
N GLY A 37 2.51 8.09 9.52
CA GLY A 37 2.94 8.84 8.34
C GLY A 37 4.32 8.46 7.79
N ASN A 38 4.97 7.44 8.37
CA ASN A 38 6.35 7.06 8.03
C ASN A 38 6.45 6.02 6.90
N VAL A 39 5.31 5.53 6.38
CA VAL A 39 5.28 4.52 5.31
C VAL A 39 4.66 5.09 4.04
N THR A 40 5.40 5.04 2.94
CA THR A 40 4.99 5.57 1.62
C THR A 40 4.78 4.47 0.58
N ARG A 41 5.33 3.26 0.81
CA ARG A 41 5.24 2.12 -0.09
C ARG A 41 4.99 0.82 0.69
N ILE A 42 4.02 0.04 0.25
CA ILE A 42 3.71 -1.29 0.79
C ILE A 42 4.07 -2.33 -0.26
N ILE A 43 4.89 -3.31 0.12
CA ILE A 43 5.38 -4.37 -0.78
C ILE A 43 4.93 -5.71 -0.20
N VAL A 44 4.14 -6.46 -0.96
CA VAL A 44 3.74 -7.82 -0.59
C VAL A 44 4.65 -8.80 -1.32
N LYS A 45 5.42 -9.58 -0.55
CA LYS A 45 6.30 -10.63 -1.08
C LYS A 45 5.71 -12.01 -0.79
N ASP A 46 5.87 -12.93 -1.74
CA ASP A 46 5.53 -14.35 -1.53
C ASP A 46 6.54 -15.02 -0.59
N LYS A 47 6.21 -16.20 -0.07
CA LYS A 47 7.14 -17.06 0.70
C LYS A 47 8.45 -17.36 -0.04
N LYS A 48 8.44 -17.28 -1.38
CA LYS A 48 9.64 -17.44 -2.23
C LYS A 48 10.45 -16.16 -2.46
N GLY A 49 10.08 -15.04 -1.82
CA GLY A 49 10.77 -13.76 -1.94
C GLY A 49 10.42 -12.96 -3.20
N SER A 50 9.57 -13.49 -4.08
CA SER A 50 9.08 -12.79 -5.26
C SER A 50 8.10 -11.69 -4.84
N THR A 51 8.35 -10.47 -5.29
CA THR A 51 7.42 -9.36 -5.12
C THR A 51 6.16 -9.66 -5.94
N LEU A 52 5.05 -9.90 -5.24
CA LEU A 52 3.76 -10.16 -5.89
C LEU A 52 3.13 -8.84 -6.32
N ILE A 53 3.12 -7.88 -5.41
CA ILE A 53 2.39 -6.61 -5.58
C ILE A 53 3.14 -5.51 -4.82
N GLU A 54 3.38 -4.38 -5.49
CA GLU A 54 3.85 -3.13 -4.88
C GLU A 54 2.74 -2.09 -4.99
N ILE A 55 2.27 -1.58 -3.85
CA ILE A 55 1.25 -0.52 -3.81
C ILE A 55 1.81 0.69 -3.05
N PRO A 56 1.95 1.85 -3.70
CA PRO A 56 2.24 3.09 -3.00
C PRO A 56 1.00 3.59 -2.24
N VAL A 57 1.22 4.13 -1.04
CA VAL A 57 0.13 4.63 -0.17
C VAL A 57 -0.64 5.78 -0.82
N THR A 58 0.02 6.55 -1.69
CA THR A 58 -0.60 7.67 -2.44
C THR A 58 -1.72 7.20 -3.38
N VAL A 59 -1.55 6.07 -4.05
CA VAL A 59 -2.61 5.48 -4.90
C VAL A 59 -3.77 4.98 -4.04
N GLY A 60 -3.47 4.43 -2.85
CA GLY A 60 -4.49 4.07 -1.87
C GLY A 60 -5.31 5.29 -1.41
N LEU A 61 -4.66 6.45 -1.23
CA LEU A 61 -5.33 7.69 -0.82
C LEU A 61 -6.25 8.26 -1.92
N ILE A 62 -5.73 8.37 -3.14
CA ILE A 62 -6.51 8.83 -4.31
C ILE A 62 -7.66 7.85 -4.58
N GLY A 63 -7.36 6.56 -4.51
CA GLY A 63 -8.33 5.47 -4.62
C GLY A 63 -9.42 5.57 -3.55
N ALA A 64 -9.09 5.88 -2.30
CA ALA A 64 -10.10 6.02 -1.24
C ALA A 64 -11.10 7.17 -1.47
N VAL A 65 -10.69 8.23 -2.19
CA VAL A 65 -11.57 9.34 -2.54
C VAL A 65 -12.42 9.02 -3.77
N LEU A 66 -11.84 8.39 -4.78
CA LEU A 66 -12.52 8.08 -6.05
C LEU A 66 -13.36 6.80 -6.01
N ALA A 67 -12.95 5.81 -5.22
CA ALA A 67 -13.58 4.50 -5.13
C ALA A 67 -15.06 4.55 -4.74
N PRO A 68 -15.53 5.38 -3.79
CA PRO A 68 -16.95 5.47 -3.45
C PRO A 68 -17.82 5.89 -4.65
N TRP A 69 -17.36 6.87 -5.44
CA TRP A 69 -18.08 7.34 -6.62
C TRP A 69 -18.09 6.30 -7.73
N MET A 70 -16.94 5.68 -8.00
CA MET A 70 -16.84 4.58 -8.97
C MET A 70 -17.66 3.36 -8.56
N ALA A 71 -17.72 3.04 -7.27
CA ALA A 71 -18.53 1.96 -6.74
C ALA A 71 -20.03 2.25 -6.91
N ALA A 72 -20.48 3.47 -6.57
CA ALA A 72 -21.87 3.88 -6.79
C ALA A 72 -22.26 3.79 -8.28
N LEU A 73 -21.42 4.30 -9.17
CA LEU A 73 -21.63 4.19 -10.62
C LEU A 73 -21.65 2.73 -11.09
N GLY A 74 -20.75 1.89 -10.57
CA GLY A 74 -20.72 0.46 -10.89
C GLY A 74 -22.00 -0.26 -10.47
N VAL A 75 -22.53 0.05 -9.28
CA VAL A 75 -23.82 -0.49 -8.80
C VAL A 75 -24.96 -0.04 -9.71
N ILE A 76 -25.04 1.25 -10.05
CA ILE A 76 -26.08 1.78 -10.93
C ILE A 76 -26.00 1.12 -12.31
N ALA A 77 -24.81 1.03 -12.90
CA ALA A 77 -24.58 0.40 -14.20
C ALA A 77 -24.97 -1.08 -14.18
N ALA A 78 -24.64 -1.82 -13.12
CA ALA A 78 -25.01 -3.23 -12.97
C ALA A 78 -26.53 -3.42 -12.86
N ILE A 79 -27.24 -2.50 -12.20
CA ILE A 79 -28.69 -2.51 -12.10
C ILE A 79 -29.32 -2.23 -13.47
N VAL A 80 -28.89 -1.17 -14.15
CA VAL A 80 -29.41 -0.80 -15.49
C VAL A 80 -29.17 -1.92 -16.50
N ASN A 81 -27.99 -2.55 -16.47
CA ASN A 81 -27.66 -3.66 -17.37
C ASN A 81 -28.45 -4.95 -17.06
N ASN A 82 -29.03 -5.09 -15.87
CA ASN A 82 -29.89 -6.23 -15.51
C ASN A 82 -31.37 -6.03 -15.91
N TYR A 83 -31.76 -4.90 -16.49
CA TYR A 83 -33.13 -4.65 -16.98
C TYR A 83 -33.33 -5.03 -18.47
N CYS A 84 -32.42 -5.80 -19.09
CA CYS A 84 -32.62 -6.42 -20.40
C CYS A 84 -31.88 -7.76 -20.53
#